data_AF-A0A0F8XEF9-F1
#
_entry.id   AF-A0A0F8XEF9-F1
#
_cell.length_a   1.000
_cell.length_b   1.000
_cell.length_c   1.000
_cell.angle_alpha   90.00
_cell.angle_beta   90.00
_cell.angle_gamma   90.00
#
_symmetry.space_group_name_H-M   'P 1'
#
loop_
_entity.id
_entity.type
_entity.pdbx_description
1 polymer ?
#
loop_
_entity_poly.entity_id
_entity_poly.type
_entity_poly.pdbx_seq_one_letter_code
_entity_poly.pdbx_strand_id
1 'polypeptide(L)'
;MPRKLSMLAQDWWDFTTLDDELLNDAASLSQEDLLQLSRPGFRVVFYDTLEDFYLAEALEYITAWKQSSPDNPVGVCGPIGPTEQLPLVARLVNELQMDLSNSHFWGMDEWYEDGKEIPPSHPLSFEKADKELCFDRIDSRLRMPEANLHFPKADTSNYIRSWESGIRCAVMQGGQG
;
A
#
# COMPACT_ATOMS: atom_id res chain seq x y z
N MET A 1 -4.09 20.67 -31.38
CA MET A 1 -3.09 21.62 -30.87
C MET A 1 -1.83 20.84 -30.52
N PRO A 2 -0.62 21.43 -30.57
CA PRO A 2 0.58 20.75 -30.05
C PRO A 2 0.39 20.44 -28.57
N ARG A 3 0.90 19.28 -28.13
CA ARG A 3 0.83 18.83 -26.73
C ARG A 3 1.51 19.84 -25.81
N LYS A 4 0.90 20.15 -24.66
CA LYS A 4 1.50 21.00 -23.63
C LYS A 4 2.75 20.35 -23.05
N LEU A 5 3.74 21.17 -22.75
CA LEU A 5 4.93 20.74 -22.02
C LEU A 5 4.63 20.70 -20.53
N SER A 6 5.24 19.75 -19.83
CA SER A 6 5.10 19.66 -18.37
C SER A 6 5.64 20.92 -17.70
N MET A 7 4.92 21.39 -16.69
CA MET A 7 5.33 22.50 -15.83
C MET A 7 6.25 22.07 -14.69
N LEU A 8 6.26 20.78 -14.34
CA LEU A 8 7.08 20.23 -13.25
C LEU A 8 8.46 19.77 -13.78
N ALA A 9 8.47 19.04 -14.90
CA ALA A 9 9.66 18.52 -15.54
C ALA A 9 9.40 18.38 -17.06
N GLN A 10 9.92 19.31 -17.87
CA GLN A 10 9.59 19.42 -19.30
C GLN A 10 9.80 18.13 -20.11
N ASP A 11 10.75 17.28 -19.71
CA ASP A 11 11.05 16.01 -20.38
C ASP A 11 10.09 14.87 -19.99
N TRP A 12 9.13 15.12 -19.10
CA TRP A 12 8.22 14.13 -18.52
C TRP A 12 6.76 14.42 -18.88
N TRP A 13 5.94 13.37 -18.83
CA TRP A 13 4.49 13.50 -18.90
C TRP A 13 3.90 13.55 -17.50
N ASP A 14 3.02 14.52 -17.24
CA ASP A 14 2.26 14.63 -16.00
C ASP A 14 0.89 15.28 -16.23
N PHE A 15 0.12 15.45 -15.15
CA PHE A 15 -1.22 16.04 -15.20
C PHE A 15 -1.24 17.49 -15.72
N THR A 16 -0.14 18.25 -15.63
CA THR A 16 -0.05 19.63 -16.15
C THR A 16 -0.01 19.68 -17.69
N THR A 17 0.23 18.54 -18.33
CA THR A 17 0.19 18.42 -19.79
C THR A 17 -1.21 18.15 -20.36
N LEU A 18 -2.20 17.93 -19.50
CA LEU A 18 -3.58 17.65 -19.88
C LEU A 18 -4.26 18.90 -20.48
N ASP A 19 -5.38 18.68 -21.18
CA ASP A 19 -6.17 19.74 -21.78
C ASP A 19 -6.73 20.70 -20.71
N ASP A 20 -6.79 22.01 -20.99
CA ASP A 20 -7.24 22.99 -19.98
C ASP A 20 -8.71 22.79 -19.62
N GLU A 21 -9.54 22.38 -20.58
CA GLU A 21 -10.96 22.11 -20.33
C GLU A 21 -11.10 20.93 -19.37
N LEU A 22 -10.37 19.84 -19.61
CA LEU A 22 -10.36 18.67 -18.71
C LEU A 22 -9.87 19.02 -17.30
N LEU A 23 -8.82 19.83 -17.19
CA LEU A 23 -8.29 20.26 -15.89
C LEU A 23 -9.30 21.13 -15.14
N ASN A 24 -9.96 22.07 -15.84
CA ASN A 24 -10.98 22.92 -15.25
C ASN A 24 -12.22 22.11 -14.83
N ASP A 25 -12.65 21.16 -15.65
CA ASP A 25 -13.76 20.26 -15.34
C ASP A 25 -13.46 19.42 -14.10
N ALA A 26 -12.29 18.78 -14.05
CA ALA A 26 -11.86 17.99 -12.89
C ALA A 26 -11.74 18.85 -11.62
N ALA A 27 -11.21 20.07 -11.74
CA ALA A 27 -11.09 21.00 -10.62
C ALA A 27 -12.45 21.53 -10.12
N SER A 28 -13.50 21.45 -10.95
CA SER A 28 -14.85 21.88 -10.58
C SER A 28 -15.68 20.82 -9.85
N LEU A 29 -15.21 19.57 -9.79
CA LEU A 29 -15.92 18.46 -9.15
C LEU A 29 -16.15 18.72 -7.65
N SER A 30 -17.39 18.55 -7.21
CA SER A 30 -17.76 18.55 -5.79
C SER A 30 -17.58 17.17 -5.14
N GLN A 31 -17.76 17.10 -3.82
CA GLN A 31 -17.78 15.81 -3.11
C GLN A 31 -18.93 14.91 -3.61
N GLU A 32 -20.09 15.49 -3.89
CA GLU A 32 -21.23 14.79 -4.45
C GLU A 32 -20.95 14.27 -5.86
N ASP A 33 -20.21 15.02 -6.69
CA ASP A 33 -19.79 14.55 -8.02
C ASP A 33 -18.81 13.38 -7.92
N LEU A 34 -17.85 13.46 -7.00
CA LEU A 34 -16.90 12.37 -6.73
C LEU A 34 -17.61 11.10 -6.27
N LEU A 35 -18.62 11.20 -5.40
CA LEU A 35 -19.40 10.04 -4.94
C LEU A 35 -20.06 9.29 -6.10
N GLN A 36 -20.58 10.05 -7.07
CA GLN A 36 -21.27 9.52 -8.26
C GLN A 36 -20.34 8.77 -9.21
N LEU A 37 -19.01 8.90 -9.07
CA LEU A 37 -18.06 8.11 -9.84
C LEU A 37 -18.11 6.61 -9.50
N SER A 38 -18.70 6.24 -8.36
CA SER A 38 -18.91 4.86 -7.95
C SER A 38 -19.70 4.07 -9.01
N ARG A 39 -19.20 2.88 -9.37
CA ARG A 39 -19.72 2.02 -10.44
C ARG A 39 -19.30 0.56 -10.21
N PRO A 40 -19.85 -0.45 -10.90
CA PRO A 40 -19.41 -1.83 -10.73
C PRO A 40 -17.89 -1.97 -10.91
N GLY A 41 -17.20 -2.48 -9.89
CA GLY A 41 -15.73 -2.60 -9.85
C GLY A 41 -14.97 -1.37 -9.34
N PHE A 42 -15.63 -0.27 -9.01
CA PHE A 42 -15.00 0.94 -8.45
C PHE A 42 -15.93 1.62 -7.45
N ARG A 43 -15.47 1.80 -6.20
CA ARG A 43 -16.28 2.40 -5.14
C ARG A 43 -15.55 3.59 -4.55
N VAL A 44 -16.26 4.72 -4.45
CA VAL A 44 -15.82 5.88 -3.67
C VAL A 44 -16.49 5.80 -2.31
N VAL A 45 -15.69 5.93 -1.25
CA VAL A 45 -16.16 5.91 0.14
C VAL A 45 -15.63 7.18 0.80
N PHE A 46 -16.52 7.92 1.46
CA PHE A 46 -16.15 9.05 2.30
C PHE A 46 -16.16 8.61 3.75
N TYR A 47 -15.16 9.08 4.48
CA TYR A 47 -15.03 8.89 5.92
C TYR A 47 -15.10 10.26 6.58
N ASP A 48 -15.93 10.39 7.60
CA ASP A 48 -16.16 11.68 8.27
C ASP A 48 -14.98 12.09 9.16
N THR A 49 -14.16 11.13 9.60
CA THR A 49 -12.96 11.38 10.40
C THR A 49 -11.76 10.58 9.90
N LEU A 50 -10.56 11.09 10.21
CA LEU A 50 -9.30 10.43 9.87
C LEU A 50 -9.16 9.08 10.59
N GLU A 51 -9.63 8.99 11.83
CA GLU A 51 -9.57 7.75 12.61
C GLU A 51 -10.39 6.63 11.98
N ASP A 52 -11.58 6.95 11.45
CA ASP A 52 -12.42 5.98 10.75
C ASP A 52 -11.78 5.57 9.41
N PHE A 53 -11.17 6.52 8.70
CA PHE A 53 -10.39 6.24 7.48
C PHE A 53 -9.23 5.27 7.75
N TYR A 54 -8.36 5.58 8.73
CA TYR A 54 -7.22 4.71 9.06
C TYR A 54 -7.66 3.35 9.62
N LEU A 55 -8.77 3.29 10.37
CA LEU A 55 -9.33 2.02 10.82
C LEU A 55 -9.86 1.21 9.63
N ALA A 56 -10.50 1.85 8.65
CA ALA A 56 -10.97 1.17 7.45
C ALA A 56 -9.80 0.60 6.64
N GLU A 57 -8.72 1.36 6.45
CA GLU A 57 -7.50 0.86 5.82
C GLU A 57 -6.91 -0.33 6.57
N ALA A 58 -6.82 -0.25 7.90
CA ALA A 58 -6.35 -1.37 8.72
C ALA A 58 -7.27 -2.61 8.60
N LEU A 59 -8.58 -2.41 8.53
CA LEU A 59 -9.56 -3.49 8.38
C LEU A 59 -9.45 -4.20 7.02
N GLU A 60 -8.96 -3.55 5.97
CA GLU A 60 -8.69 -4.21 4.68
C GLU A 60 -7.54 -5.22 4.82
N TYR A 61 -6.47 -4.89 5.56
CA TYR A 61 -5.38 -5.83 5.86
C TYR A 61 -5.91 -7.04 6.63
N ILE A 62 -6.69 -6.79 7.69
CA ILE A 62 -7.28 -7.86 8.49
C ILE A 62 -8.21 -8.74 7.63
N THR A 63 -9.07 -8.13 6.83
CA THR A 63 -10.02 -8.85 5.96
C THR A 63 -9.30 -9.69 4.92
N ALA A 64 -8.19 -9.20 4.36
CA ALA A 64 -7.35 -9.94 3.44
C ALA A 64 -6.70 -11.15 4.13
N TRP A 65 -5.97 -10.94 5.22
CA TRP A 65 -5.23 -12.00 5.90
C TRP A 65 -6.13 -13.05 6.59
N LYS A 66 -7.36 -12.70 6.96
CA LYS A 66 -8.35 -13.70 7.44
C LYS A 66 -8.68 -14.78 6.41
N GLN A 67 -8.37 -14.56 5.14
CA GLN A 67 -8.56 -15.54 4.07
C GLN A 67 -7.36 -16.48 3.91
N SER A 68 -6.27 -16.24 4.64
CA SER A 68 -5.02 -17.00 4.51
C SER A 68 -5.09 -18.34 5.23
N SER A 69 -4.54 -19.38 4.60
CA SER A 69 -4.40 -20.73 5.15
C SER A 69 -3.13 -21.38 4.61
N PRO A 70 -2.63 -22.49 5.21
CA PRO A 70 -1.44 -23.18 4.70
C PRO A 70 -1.56 -23.60 3.22
N ASP A 71 -2.74 -24.04 2.79
CA ASP A 71 -2.98 -24.49 1.41
C ASP A 71 -3.33 -23.33 0.46
N ASN A 72 -3.78 -22.19 1.00
CA ASN A 72 -4.17 -21.01 0.23
C ASN A 72 -3.64 -19.75 0.93
N PRO A 73 -2.31 -19.50 0.87
CA PRO A 73 -1.73 -18.31 1.46
C PRO A 73 -2.26 -17.05 0.76
N VAL A 74 -2.48 -16.01 1.55
CA VAL A 74 -2.96 -14.71 1.07
C VAL A 74 -2.01 -13.63 1.56
N GLY A 75 -1.74 -12.66 0.70
CA GLY A 75 -0.99 -11.48 1.11
C GLY A 75 -1.63 -10.16 0.73
N VAL A 76 -0.94 -9.12 1.18
CA VAL A 76 -1.29 -7.72 1.02
C VAL A 76 -0.07 -6.99 0.47
N CYS A 77 -0.28 -6.13 -0.51
CA CYS A 77 0.74 -5.18 -0.96
C CYS A 77 0.41 -3.80 -0.38
N GLY A 78 1.33 -3.25 0.41
CA GLY A 78 1.12 -2.04 1.19
C GLY A 78 2.09 -0.92 0.82
N PRO A 79 1.64 0.35 0.80
CA PRO A 79 2.54 1.49 0.73
C PRO A 79 3.11 1.75 2.12
N ILE A 80 4.13 2.61 2.21
CA ILE A 80 4.49 3.17 3.52
C ILE A 80 3.64 4.39 3.89
N GLY A 81 3.19 5.18 2.91
CA GLY A 81 2.37 6.37 3.14
C GLY A 81 0.94 6.17 2.63
N PRO A 82 -0.11 6.38 3.46
CA PRO A 82 -0.08 6.78 4.88
C PRO A 82 0.48 5.69 5.82
N THR A 83 0.89 6.08 7.04
CA THR A 83 1.52 5.19 8.05
C THR A 83 0.60 4.88 9.25
N GLU A 84 -0.44 5.67 9.44
CA GLU A 84 -1.24 5.77 10.66
C GLU A 84 -2.12 4.54 10.91
N GLN A 85 -2.45 3.79 9.86
CA GLN A 85 -3.14 2.51 9.89
C GLN A 85 -2.23 1.36 10.39
N LEU A 86 -0.91 1.43 10.20
CA LEU A 86 0.02 0.33 10.51
C LEU A 86 -0.01 -0.10 12.00
N PRO A 87 0.01 0.83 12.98
CA PRO A 87 -0.16 0.46 14.40
C PRO A 87 -1.54 -0.12 14.71
N LEU A 88 -2.59 0.29 13.98
CA LEU A 88 -3.94 -0.24 14.15
C LEU A 88 -4.02 -1.69 13.66
N VAL A 89 -3.38 -2.00 12.53
CA VAL A 89 -3.22 -3.38 12.02
C VAL A 89 -2.59 -4.25 13.11
N ALA A 90 -1.44 -3.85 13.65
CA ALA A 90 -0.76 -4.65 14.67
C ALA A 90 -1.62 -4.85 15.94
N ARG A 91 -2.32 -3.80 16.40
CA ARG A 91 -3.26 -3.91 17.51
C ARG A 91 -4.38 -4.90 17.19
N LEU A 92 -5.00 -4.81 16.03
CA LEU A 92 -6.10 -5.70 15.64
C LEU A 92 -5.64 -7.15 15.54
N VAL A 93 -4.46 -7.44 14.97
CA VAL A 93 -3.89 -8.78 14.92
C VAL A 93 -3.74 -9.36 16.33
N ASN A 94 -3.17 -8.57 17.25
CA ASN A 94 -2.95 -8.99 18.63
C ASN A 94 -4.27 -9.21 19.39
N GLU A 95 -5.19 -8.26 19.35
CA GLU A 95 -6.46 -8.35 20.09
C GLU A 95 -7.36 -9.46 19.56
N LEU A 96 -7.34 -9.72 18.25
CA LEU A 96 -8.10 -10.80 17.62
C LEU A 96 -7.38 -12.15 17.65
N GLN A 97 -6.16 -12.22 18.20
CA GLN A 97 -5.31 -13.41 18.21
C GLN A 97 -5.18 -14.05 16.81
N MET A 98 -5.02 -13.22 15.78
CA MET A 98 -4.99 -13.66 14.39
C MET A 98 -3.61 -14.20 14.02
N ASP A 99 -3.53 -15.48 13.68
CA ASP A 99 -2.29 -16.13 13.25
C ASP A 99 -1.94 -15.76 11.79
N LEU A 100 -0.85 -15.03 11.60
CA LEU A 100 -0.34 -14.61 10.29
C LEU A 100 0.74 -15.54 9.73
N SER A 101 0.95 -16.73 10.31
CA SER A 101 2.05 -17.62 9.92
C SER A 101 2.03 -18.02 8.44
N ASN A 102 0.86 -18.00 7.79
CA ASN A 102 0.67 -18.32 6.37
C ASN A 102 0.37 -17.09 5.51
N SER A 103 0.30 -15.91 6.11
CA SER A 103 0.01 -14.66 5.41
C SER A 103 1.29 -14.09 4.80
N HIS A 104 1.14 -13.24 3.79
CA HIS A 104 2.25 -12.58 3.09
C HIS A 104 2.09 -11.05 3.07
N PHE A 105 3.21 -10.34 3.03
CA PHE A 105 3.24 -8.89 2.86
C PHE A 105 4.28 -8.51 1.81
N TRP A 106 3.92 -7.56 0.96
CA TRP A 106 4.82 -6.92 0.00
C TRP A 106 4.85 -5.41 0.27
N GLY A 107 6.01 -4.87 0.63
CA GLY A 107 6.22 -3.43 0.61
C GLY A 107 6.30 -2.96 -0.83
N MET A 108 5.60 -1.88 -1.20
CA MET A 108 5.47 -1.43 -2.60
C MET A 108 6.79 -1.01 -3.26
N ASP A 109 7.63 -0.31 -2.51
CA ASP A 109 8.85 0.33 -2.98
C ASP A 109 9.88 0.45 -1.85
N GLU A 110 11.08 0.91 -2.19
CA GLU A 110 12.14 1.28 -1.24
C GLU A 110 13.05 2.31 -1.92
N TRP A 111 13.72 3.16 -1.14
CA TRP A 111 14.68 4.11 -1.68
C TRP A 111 15.86 3.41 -2.33
N TYR A 112 16.27 3.95 -3.48
CA TYR A 112 17.40 3.50 -4.26
C TYR A 112 18.47 4.60 -4.32
N GLU A 113 19.68 4.26 -3.87
CA GLU A 113 20.84 5.15 -3.82
C GLU A 113 22.09 4.39 -4.29
N ASP A 114 22.87 5.00 -5.19
CA ASP A 114 24.18 4.49 -5.62
C ASP A 114 24.22 3.02 -6.07
N GLY A 115 23.18 2.59 -6.81
CA GLY A 115 23.14 1.24 -7.35
C GLY A 115 22.45 0.21 -6.44
N LYS A 116 22.00 0.62 -5.26
CA LYS A 116 21.44 -0.29 -4.24
C LYS A 116 20.24 0.31 -3.50
N GLU A 117 19.40 -0.53 -2.92
CA GLU A 117 18.45 -0.08 -1.90
C GLU A 117 19.15 0.43 -0.64
N ILE A 118 18.55 1.40 0.05
CA ILE A 118 19.04 1.83 1.37
C ILE A 118 18.88 0.69 2.39
N PRO A 119 19.74 0.61 3.42
CA PRO A 119 19.64 -0.46 4.41
C PRO A 119 18.43 -0.25 5.34
N PRO A 120 17.83 -1.32 5.91
CA PRO A 120 16.72 -1.21 6.87
C PRO A 120 17.05 -0.48 8.17
N SER A 121 18.32 -0.20 8.45
CA SER A 121 18.71 0.66 9.58
C SER A 121 18.54 2.15 9.28
N HIS A 122 18.50 2.52 8.00
CA HIS A 122 18.42 3.91 7.54
C HIS A 122 17.11 4.55 8.02
N PRO A 123 17.12 5.80 8.51
CA PRO A 123 15.91 6.45 9.05
C PRO A 123 14.75 6.60 8.06
N LEU A 124 15.04 6.59 6.75
CA LEU A 124 14.04 6.73 5.68
C LEU A 124 13.61 5.40 5.05
N SER A 125 14.14 4.26 5.52
CA SER A 125 13.77 2.96 4.96
C SER A 125 12.29 2.66 5.20
N PHE A 126 11.61 2.25 4.12
CA PHE A 126 10.23 1.84 4.18
C PHE A 126 10.09 0.48 4.87
N GLU A 127 11.02 -0.44 4.61
CA GLU A 127 11.11 -1.70 5.35
C GLU A 127 11.22 -1.46 6.87
N LYS A 128 12.02 -0.47 7.28
CA LYS A 128 12.16 -0.09 8.69
C LYS A 128 10.83 0.36 9.29
N ALA A 129 10.14 1.26 8.59
CA ALA A 129 8.90 1.83 9.09
C ALA A 129 7.77 0.78 9.14
N ASP A 130 7.66 -0.10 8.15
CA ASP A 130 6.73 -1.24 8.18
C ASP A 130 6.96 -2.14 9.41
N LYS A 131 8.23 -2.47 9.70
CA LYS A 131 8.60 -3.29 10.85
C LYS A 131 8.31 -2.56 12.16
N GLU A 132 8.80 -1.34 12.35
CA GLU A 132 8.68 -0.59 13.60
C GLU A 132 7.24 -0.14 13.92
N LEU A 133 6.42 0.12 12.90
CA LEU A 133 5.04 0.58 13.07
C LEU A 133 4.02 -0.55 13.11
N CYS A 134 4.27 -1.68 12.43
CA CYS A 134 3.36 -2.82 12.38
C CYS A 134 4.01 -4.13 12.85
N PHE A 135 4.89 -4.73 12.04
CA PHE A 135 5.20 -6.15 12.19
C PHE A 135 5.92 -6.50 13.50
N ASP A 136 6.82 -5.64 14.00
CA ASP A 136 7.51 -5.88 15.27
C ASP A 136 6.63 -5.68 16.49
N ARG A 137 5.49 -4.99 16.33
CA ARG A 137 4.48 -4.79 17.38
C ARG A 137 3.49 -5.96 17.50
N ILE A 138 3.47 -6.86 16.52
CA ILE A 138 2.64 -8.08 16.56
C ILE A 138 3.31 -9.11 17.49
N ASP A 139 2.53 -9.77 18.36
CA ASP A 139 3.01 -10.89 19.19
C ASP A 139 3.75 -11.90 18.31
N SER A 140 4.98 -12.23 18.69
CA SER A 140 5.84 -13.17 17.97
C SER A 140 5.18 -14.50 17.59
N ARG A 141 4.18 -14.97 18.35
CA ARG A 141 3.44 -16.22 18.05
C ARG A 141 2.39 -16.07 16.94
N LEU A 142 1.97 -14.84 16.67
CA LEU A 142 0.96 -14.49 15.67
C LEU A 142 1.59 -13.86 14.42
N ARG A 143 2.84 -13.42 14.52
CA ARG A 143 3.54 -12.64 13.50
C ARG A 143 3.86 -13.49 12.28
N MET A 144 3.76 -12.85 11.13
CA MET A 144 4.24 -13.37 9.85
C MET A 144 5.73 -13.71 9.94
N PRO A 145 6.19 -14.86 9.41
CA PRO A 145 7.61 -15.20 9.38
C PRO A 145 8.36 -14.26 8.43
N GLU A 146 9.66 -14.05 8.68
CA GLU A 146 10.50 -13.15 7.86
C GLU A 146 10.50 -13.55 6.37
N ALA A 147 10.43 -14.84 6.07
CA ALA A 147 10.36 -15.35 4.69
C ALA A 147 9.09 -14.92 3.93
N ASN A 148 8.08 -14.42 4.64
CA ASN A 148 6.81 -13.95 4.07
C ASN A 148 6.70 -12.42 4.04
N LEU A 149 7.69 -11.69 4.58
CA LEU A 149 7.82 -10.24 4.47
C LEU A 149 8.74 -9.90 3.29
N HIS A 150 8.16 -9.39 2.20
CA HIS A 150 8.86 -9.15 0.95
C HIS A 150 9.08 -7.66 0.75
N PHE A 151 10.35 -7.24 0.68
CA PHE A 151 10.73 -5.85 0.38
C PHE A 151 11.59 -5.82 -0.89
N PRO A 152 11.31 -4.90 -1.82
CA PRO A 152 12.08 -4.80 -3.05
C PRO A 152 13.53 -4.43 -2.74
N LYS A 153 14.45 -5.03 -3.49
CA LYS A 153 15.88 -4.73 -3.49
C LYS A 153 16.26 -4.27 -4.89
N ALA A 154 17.47 -3.74 -5.05
CA ALA A 154 17.99 -3.31 -6.35
C ALA A 154 17.90 -4.42 -7.42
N ASP A 155 18.19 -5.67 -7.03
CA ASP A 155 17.80 -6.83 -7.81
C ASP A 155 16.40 -7.30 -7.39
N THR A 156 15.41 -6.96 -8.22
CA THR A 156 14.00 -7.29 -7.98
C THR A 156 13.66 -8.74 -8.27
N SER A 157 14.59 -9.57 -8.75
CA SER A 157 14.31 -10.94 -9.18
C SER A 157 13.69 -11.82 -8.08
N ASN A 158 14.17 -11.71 -6.84
CA ASN A 158 13.59 -12.43 -5.71
C ASN A 158 12.20 -11.92 -5.33
N TYR A 159 12.05 -10.60 -5.32
CA TYR A 159 10.79 -9.92 -5.03
C TYR A 159 9.72 -10.34 -6.04
N ILE A 160 10.03 -10.33 -7.34
CA ILE A 160 9.13 -10.80 -8.41
C ILE A 160 8.75 -12.27 -8.25
N ARG A 161 9.74 -13.15 -8.02
CA ARG A 161 9.49 -14.58 -7.80
C ARG A 161 8.53 -14.86 -6.64
N SER A 162 8.53 -14.00 -5.62
CA SER A 162 7.69 -14.21 -4.44
C SER A 162 6.20 -14.20 -4.76
N TRP A 163 5.71 -13.31 -5.63
CA TRP A 163 4.30 -13.33 -6.05
C TRP A 163 4.05 -14.22 -7.28
N GLU A 164 5.04 -14.42 -8.16
CA GLU A 164 4.93 -15.37 -9.27
C GLU A 164 4.79 -16.83 -8.79
N SER A 165 5.14 -17.11 -7.53
CA SER A 165 4.92 -18.40 -6.88
C SER A 165 3.44 -18.83 -6.79
N GLY A 166 2.50 -17.91 -7.09
CA GLY A 166 1.07 -18.18 -7.12
C GLY A 166 0.32 -17.74 -5.85
N ILE A 167 1.00 -17.07 -4.92
CA ILE A 167 0.37 -16.51 -3.72
C ILE A 167 -0.50 -15.32 -4.12
N ARG A 168 -1.77 -15.33 -3.68
CA ARG A 168 -2.73 -14.30 -4.03
C ARG A 168 -2.53 -13.04 -3.20
N CYS A 169 -2.22 -11.93 -3.86
CA CYS A 169 -2.35 -10.60 -3.28
C CYS A 169 -3.83 -10.20 -3.28
N ALA A 170 -4.50 -10.22 -2.12
CA ALA A 170 -5.93 -9.96 -2.03
C ALA A 170 -6.26 -8.46 -2.03
N VAL A 171 -5.35 -7.63 -1.50
CA VAL A 171 -5.49 -6.18 -1.42
C VAL A 171 -4.16 -5.54 -1.77
N MET A 172 -4.21 -4.46 -2.55
CA MET A 172 -3.11 -3.54 -2.78
C MET A 172 -3.59 -2.16 -2.36
N GLN A 173 -3.01 -1.61 -1.29
CA GLN A 173 -3.33 -0.26 -0.81
C GLN A 173 -2.35 0.75 -1.39
N GLY A 174 -2.79 1.96 -1.70
CA GLY A 174 -1.91 2.99 -2.24
C GLY A 174 -2.41 4.37 -1.87
N GLY A 175 -1.49 5.32 -1.75
CA GLY A 175 -1.79 6.75 -1.65
C GLY A 175 -1.66 7.43 -3.02
N GLN A 176 -2.33 8.57 -3.16
CA GLN A 176 -2.11 9.50 -4.27
C GLN A 176 -1.75 10.86 -3.67
N GLY A 177 -0.56 11.36 -4.04
CA GLY A 177 -0.05 12.68 -3.64
C GLY A 177 -0.37 13.79 -4.64
#